data_AF-A0A6H1WSI7-F1
#
_entry.id   AF-A0A6H1WSI7-F1
#
_cell.length_a   1.000
_cell.length_b   1.000
_cell.length_c   1.000
_cell.angle_alpha   90.00
_cell.angle_beta   90.00
_cell.angle_gamma   90.00
#
_symmetry.space_group_name_H-M   'P 1'
#
loop_
_entity.id
_entity.type
_entity.pdbx_description
1 polymer ?
#
loop_
_entity_poly.entity_id
_entity_poly.type
_entity_poly.pdbx_seq_one_letter_code
_entity_poly.pdbx_strand_id
1 'polypeptide(L)'
;MPEPRGWEIYLPHYLARAEEELQALRPDLCLRLLPEEGNLLLFDRIPATLRVEERRPLSEMRRWFPVLTSLARALIERTVLSLSLNGLPGPGLLGELLKEGPLSGLLLRGRGLKLPEGTLALTRGLYFLPDSLSLRQRFLREHWREGRSFRARALELAEEEDLKRAPWALKALSPLGLTYLGEKGARALSPVLEILPALKRLLRRGGPLTVLRVRQSPEGLSGIAAGEFFFTTERLPGGRGFCAGIYEGDFEGPPLALALAACEHARRAGGGVVRFEPFTYHVLGDLYLEWEDLGAARWAYEKGLSGTRQPADLLNSLGGVYRALGLRAEAREALEEALRLCPEDPLIHHNYGEILLEEGDPRALEHLRRAWELSRGRPLFAGTLARALAREGRRKEALGVLSSLPHLDRETQALYGELLYQEGRKEEALKVLKGLSYHRDCPAAVLARLAVIYFEKGEAEAARVLAREAVRRGGKAAREILEEVKGLWS
;
A
#
# COMPACT_ATOMS: atom_id res chain seq x y z
N MET A 1 0.82 2.68 36.05
CA MET A 1 1.61 2.29 34.87
C MET A 1 0.91 2.85 33.63
N PRO A 2 1.62 3.26 32.57
CA PRO A 2 0.94 3.69 31.35
C PRO A 2 0.20 2.51 30.73
N GLU A 3 -1.10 2.65 30.54
CA GLU A 3 -1.90 1.70 29.76
C GLU A 3 -1.32 1.59 28.34
N PRO A 4 -1.22 0.39 27.77
CA PRO A 4 -0.80 0.23 26.39
C PRO A 4 -1.75 0.97 25.44
N ARG A 5 -1.22 1.52 24.35
CA ARG A 5 -1.97 2.30 23.37
C ARG A 5 -2.59 1.36 22.35
N GLY A 6 -3.93 1.40 22.19
CA GLY A 6 -4.65 0.69 21.13
C GLY A 6 -4.69 -0.83 21.31
N TRP A 7 -4.68 -1.31 22.56
CA TRP A 7 -4.82 -2.74 22.88
C TRP A 7 -6.27 -3.23 22.68
N GLU A 8 -7.23 -2.31 22.69
CA GLU A 8 -8.67 -2.56 22.52
C GLU A 8 -8.95 -3.25 21.18
N ILE A 9 -8.15 -2.94 20.15
CA ILE A 9 -8.23 -3.56 18.82
C ILE A 9 -7.91 -5.06 18.87
N TYR A 10 -7.10 -5.48 19.85
CA TYR A 10 -6.66 -6.86 20.06
C TYR A 10 -7.33 -7.52 21.27
N LEU A 11 -8.39 -6.90 21.80
CA LEU A 11 -9.12 -7.40 22.96
C LEU A 11 -9.54 -8.87 22.81
N PRO A 12 -10.03 -9.36 21.65
CA PRO A 12 -10.36 -10.77 21.48
C PRO A 12 -9.18 -11.72 21.77
N HIS A 13 -7.97 -11.37 21.33
CA HIS A 13 -6.76 -12.16 21.55
C HIS A 13 -6.30 -12.13 23.01
N TYR A 14 -6.36 -10.96 23.64
CA TYR A 14 -6.05 -10.82 25.06
C TYR A 14 -7.02 -11.60 25.93
N LEU A 15 -8.31 -11.63 25.57
CA LEU A 15 -9.33 -12.42 26.26
C LEU A 15 -9.07 -13.91 26.13
N ALA A 16 -8.83 -14.42 24.91
CA ALA A 16 -8.53 -15.84 24.69
C ALA A 16 -7.31 -16.29 25.52
N ARG A 17 -6.27 -15.46 25.59
CA ARG A 17 -5.09 -15.77 26.41
C ARG A 17 -5.36 -15.73 27.91
N ALA A 18 -6.12 -14.72 28.37
CA ALA A 18 -6.53 -14.66 29.76
C ALA A 18 -7.40 -15.87 30.14
N GLU A 19 -8.24 -16.36 29.23
CA GLU A 19 -9.03 -17.59 29.40
C GLU A 19 -8.15 -18.84 29.50
N GLU A 20 -7.12 -18.99 28.66
CA GLU A 20 -6.14 -20.07 28.78
C GLU A 20 -5.41 -20.04 30.12
N GLU A 21 -4.95 -18.87 30.56
CA GLU A 21 -4.29 -18.70 31.86
C GLU A 21 -5.27 -19.01 33.02
N LEU A 22 -6.53 -18.60 32.92
CA LEU A 22 -7.59 -18.95 33.87
C LEU A 22 -7.82 -20.47 33.94
N GLN A 23 -7.84 -21.15 32.80
CA GLN A 23 -7.99 -22.61 32.75
C GLN A 23 -6.78 -23.32 33.36
N ALA A 24 -5.57 -22.82 33.10
CA ALA A 24 -4.32 -23.37 33.64
C ALA A 24 -4.18 -23.17 35.16
N LEU A 25 -4.72 -22.07 35.69
CA LEU A 25 -4.61 -21.71 37.11
C LEU A 25 -5.34 -22.67 38.07
N ARG A 26 -6.10 -23.67 37.57
CA ARG A 26 -6.91 -24.58 38.40
C ARG A 26 -7.67 -23.77 39.47
N PRO A 27 -8.79 -23.11 39.11
CA PRO A 27 -9.49 -22.18 40.02
C PRO A 27 -9.87 -22.82 41.37
N ASP A 28 -9.90 -24.16 41.43
CA ASP A 28 -9.97 -25.00 42.61
C ASP A 28 -8.70 -25.04 43.50
N LEU A 29 -7.64 -24.28 43.23
CA LEU A 29 -6.34 -24.39 43.92
C LEU A 29 -5.63 -23.03 44.19
N CYS A 30 -6.09 -21.89 43.65
CA CYS A 30 -5.24 -20.69 43.61
C CYS A 30 -5.85 -19.36 44.13
N LEU A 31 -7.04 -19.35 44.74
CA LEU A 31 -7.70 -18.09 45.12
C LEU A 31 -8.00 -18.00 46.61
N ARG A 32 -7.42 -17.00 47.30
CA ARG A 32 -7.82 -16.60 48.66
C ARG A 32 -8.39 -15.18 48.60
N LEU A 33 -9.67 -15.04 48.90
CA LEU A 33 -10.37 -13.75 48.96
C LEU A 33 -10.42 -13.25 50.41
N LEU A 34 -10.13 -11.96 50.60
CA LEU A 34 -10.36 -11.26 51.87
C LEU A 34 -11.73 -10.56 51.77
N PRO A 35 -12.75 -11.00 52.53
CA PRO A 35 -14.13 -10.52 52.37
C PRO A 35 -14.34 -9.03 52.66
N GLU A 36 -13.43 -8.40 53.40
CA GLU A 36 -13.66 -7.05 53.95
C GLU A 36 -13.24 -5.90 53.01
N GLU A 37 -12.50 -6.17 51.93
CA GLU A 37 -11.92 -5.10 51.10
C GLU A 37 -12.17 -5.22 49.59
N GLY A 38 -12.76 -6.32 49.11
CA GLY A 38 -13.05 -6.50 47.67
C GLY A 38 -11.81 -6.59 46.76
N ASN A 39 -10.60 -6.71 47.33
CA ASN A 39 -9.34 -6.77 46.60
C ASN A 39 -8.88 -8.23 46.38
N LEU A 40 -8.22 -8.47 45.23
CA LEU A 40 -7.78 -9.80 44.77
C LEU A 40 -6.25 -9.84 44.75
N LEU A 41 -5.63 -10.75 45.51
CA LEU A 41 -4.17 -10.92 45.58
C LEU A 41 -3.74 -12.17 44.78
N LEU A 42 -3.03 -11.98 43.68
CA LEU A 42 -2.39 -13.05 42.91
C LEU A 42 -0.97 -13.29 43.46
N PHE A 43 -0.75 -14.41 44.16
CA PHE A 43 0.58 -14.78 44.65
C PHE A 43 1.27 -15.74 43.68
N ASP A 44 2.46 -15.36 43.21
CA ASP A 44 3.40 -16.29 42.57
C ASP A 44 3.99 -17.23 43.65
N ARG A 45 3.71 -18.54 43.52
CA ARG A 45 4.42 -19.69 44.12
C ARG A 45 4.04 -20.18 45.54
N ILE A 46 2.75 -20.36 45.87
CA ILE A 46 2.32 -21.25 46.97
C ILE A 46 1.08 -22.05 46.53
N PRO A 47 0.99 -23.38 46.73
CA PRO A 47 -0.24 -24.12 46.44
C PRO A 47 -1.30 -23.84 47.52
N ALA A 48 -2.51 -23.49 47.12
CA ALA A 48 -3.68 -23.52 48.00
C ALA A 48 -4.65 -24.62 47.51
N THR A 49 -5.64 -24.99 48.32
CA THR A 49 -6.62 -26.01 47.98
C THR A 49 -8.01 -25.43 48.17
N LEU A 50 -8.80 -25.39 47.10
CA LEU A 50 -10.23 -25.09 47.10
C LEU A 50 -10.97 -26.42 46.87
N ARG A 51 -11.74 -26.86 47.87
CA ARG A 51 -12.76 -27.89 47.65
C ARG A 51 -14.10 -27.18 47.48
N VAL A 52 -14.69 -27.29 46.30
CA VAL A 52 -16.10 -26.92 46.06
C VAL A 52 -16.88 -28.22 45.91
N GLU A 53 -17.61 -28.58 46.96
CA GLU A 53 -18.58 -29.67 46.89
C GLU A 53 -19.82 -29.27 46.09
N GLU A 54 -20.45 -30.27 45.48
CA GLU A 54 -21.41 -30.16 44.39
C GLU A 54 -22.73 -29.43 44.74
N ARG A 55 -23.08 -28.51 43.83
CA ARG A 55 -24.42 -28.07 43.35
C ARG A 55 -24.76 -26.60 43.60
N ARG A 56 -24.99 -25.89 42.49
CA ARG A 56 -25.36 -24.46 42.40
C ARG A 56 -26.75 -24.15 42.98
N PRO A 57 -26.96 -22.88 43.35
CA PRO A 57 -28.09 -22.09 42.88
C PRO A 57 -27.62 -20.87 42.04
N LEU A 58 -28.45 -20.42 41.09
CA LEU A 58 -28.24 -19.23 40.24
C LEU A 58 -27.96 -17.92 41.02
N SER A 59 -28.32 -17.86 42.31
CA SER A 59 -28.08 -16.73 43.21
C SER A 59 -26.60 -16.57 43.61
N GLU A 60 -25.83 -17.65 43.67
CA GLU A 60 -24.41 -17.59 43.99
C GLU A 60 -23.59 -17.05 42.82
N MET A 61 -23.93 -17.41 41.57
CA MET A 61 -23.28 -16.84 40.38
C MET A 61 -23.32 -15.30 40.37
N ARG A 62 -24.42 -14.69 40.84
CA ARG A 62 -24.50 -13.22 41.00
C ARG A 62 -23.56 -12.67 42.08
N ARG A 63 -23.31 -13.43 43.15
CA ARG A 63 -22.33 -13.07 44.20
C ARG A 63 -20.89 -13.13 43.69
N TRP A 64 -20.59 -14.08 42.80
CA TRP A 64 -19.26 -14.27 42.23
C TRP A 64 -18.99 -13.40 41.00
N PHE A 65 -20.03 -12.89 40.34
CA PHE A 65 -19.89 -12.11 39.10
C PHE A 65 -18.93 -10.91 39.22
N PRO A 66 -18.98 -10.06 40.28
CA PRO A 66 -18.02 -8.97 40.44
C PRO A 66 -16.58 -9.46 40.62
N VAL A 67 -16.39 -10.57 41.35
CA VAL A 67 -15.07 -11.16 41.59
C VAL A 67 -14.50 -11.75 40.30
N LEU A 68 -15.31 -12.48 39.53
CA LEU A 68 -14.91 -13.04 38.24
C LEU A 68 -14.62 -11.93 37.23
N THR A 69 -15.39 -10.84 37.25
CA THR A 69 -15.16 -9.67 36.39
C THR A 69 -13.85 -8.97 36.76
N SER A 70 -13.59 -8.76 38.05
CA SER A 70 -12.34 -8.16 38.53
C SER A 70 -11.12 -9.06 38.26
N LEU A 71 -11.25 -10.38 38.40
CA LEU A 71 -10.20 -11.34 38.07
C LEU A 71 -9.90 -11.35 36.57
N ALA A 72 -10.94 -11.42 35.73
CA ALA A 72 -10.80 -11.35 34.28
C ALA A 72 -10.11 -10.03 33.88
N ARG A 73 -10.55 -8.90 34.46
CA ARG A 73 -9.90 -7.60 34.25
C ARG A 73 -8.44 -7.58 34.65
N ALA A 74 -8.10 -8.07 35.85
CA ALA A 74 -6.72 -8.09 36.33
C ALA A 74 -5.81 -8.98 35.46
N LEU A 75 -6.33 -10.11 34.97
CA LEU A 75 -5.61 -11.00 34.07
C LEU A 75 -5.46 -10.40 32.68
N ILE A 76 -6.49 -9.75 32.12
CA ILE A 76 -6.38 -8.99 30.88
C ILE A 76 -5.33 -7.90 31.05
N GLU A 77 -5.39 -7.08 32.10
CA GLU A 77 -4.40 -6.04 32.38
C GLU A 77 -2.98 -6.61 32.50
N ARG A 78 -2.80 -7.71 33.23
CA ARG A 78 -1.52 -8.42 33.35
C ARG A 78 -1.02 -8.93 32.00
N THR A 79 -1.89 -9.54 31.19
CA THR A 79 -1.58 -10.08 29.87
C THR A 79 -1.21 -8.96 28.90
N VAL A 80 -1.98 -7.88 28.92
CA VAL A 80 -1.73 -6.66 28.15
C VAL A 80 -0.37 -6.09 28.51
N LEU A 81 -0.04 -5.98 29.80
CA LEU A 81 1.27 -5.49 30.26
C LEU A 81 2.42 -6.45 29.91
N SER A 82 2.25 -7.76 30.10
CA SER A 82 3.30 -8.76 29.84
C SER A 82 3.63 -8.89 28.36
N LEU A 83 2.62 -8.68 27.50
CA LEU A 83 2.78 -8.71 26.06
C LEU A 83 3.10 -7.34 25.45
N SER A 84 3.18 -6.27 26.24
CA SER A 84 3.44 -4.92 25.72
C SER A 84 4.92 -4.53 25.73
N LEU A 85 5.31 -3.74 24.73
CA LEU A 85 6.62 -3.13 24.62
C LEU A 85 6.49 -1.61 24.42
N ASN A 86 6.98 -0.82 25.37
CA ASN A 86 6.87 0.65 25.39
C ASN A 86 5.42 1.17 25.29
N GLY A 87 4.48 0.50 25.96
CA GLY A 87 3.07 0.87 25.91
C GLY A 87 2.42 0.64 24.55
N LEU A 88 2.92 -0.29 23.76
CA LEU A 88 2.25 -0.82 22.56
C LEU A 88 2.20 -2.33 22.69
N PRO A 89 1.20 -3.00 22.08
CA PRO A 89 1.22 -4.46 21.99
C PRO A 89 2.53 -4.93 21.34
N GLY A 90 3.21 -5.87 21.98
CA GLY A 90 4.60 -6.25 21.73
C GLY A 90 4.75 -7.54 20.94
N PRO A 91 5.97 -8.11 20.87
CA PRO A 91 6.27 -9.27 20.01
C PRO A 91 5.52 -10.54 20.42
N GLY A 92 5.23 -10.71 21.71
CA GLY A 92 4.52 -11.88 22.21
C GLY A 92 3.09 -11.96 21.68
N LEU A 93 2.37 -10.83 21.61
CA LEU A 93 1.03 -10.80 21.00
C LEU A 93 1.10 -11.14 19.51
N LEU A 94 2.11 -10.62 18.80
CA LEU A 94 2.28 -10.93 17.38
C LEU A 94 2.51 -12.43 17.14
N GLY A 95 3.30 -13.10 17.97
CA GLY A 95 3.48 -14.55 17.90
C GLY A 95 2.16 -15.32 18.04
N GLU A 96 1.29 -14.90 18.96
CA GLU A 96 -0.06 -15.48 19.10
C GLU A 96 -0.94 -15.21 17.88
N LEU A 97 -0.93 -13.97 17.35
CA LEU A 97 -1.71 -13.63 16.15
C LEU A 97 -1.30 -14.48 14.93
N LEU A 98 -0.01 -14.79 14.78
CA LEU A 98 0.49 -15.61 13.68
C LEU A 98 0.01 -17.08 13.75
N LYS A 99 -0.39 -17.57 14.93
CA LYS A 99 -0.99 -18.91 15.07
C LYS A 99 -2.38 -19.00 14.44
N GLU A 100 -3.10 -17.89 14.35
CA GLU A 100 -4.42 -17.82 13.72
C GLU A 100 -4.32 -17.72 12.19
N GLY A 101 -3.18 -17.28 11.67
CA GLY A 101 -2.91 -17.20 10.24
C GLY A 101 -1.88 -16.12 9.88
N PRO A 102 -1.50 -16.04 8.59
CA PRO A 102 -0.55 -15.05 8.14
C PRO A 102 -1.10 -13.62 8.28
N LEU A 103 -0.23 -12.71 8.68
CA LEU A 103 -0.55 -11.29 8.84
C LEU A 103 0.13 -10.46 7.76
N SER A 104 -0.68 -9.77 6.96
CA SER A 104 -0.18 -8.74 6.05
C SER A 104 -0.15 -7.38 6.74
N GLY A 105 0.93 -6.64 6.53
CA GLY A 105 1.13 -5.37 7.22
C GLY A 105 2.35 -4.59 6.74
N LEU A 106 2.55 -3.43 7.36
CA LEU A 106 3.64 -2.52 7.11
C LEU A 106 4.65 -2.60 8.24
N LEU A 107 5.84 -3.10 7.95
CA LEU A 107 6.97 -3.06 8.87
C LEU A 107 7.64 -1.69 8.80
N LEU A 108 7.87 -1.08 9.95
CA LEU A 108 8.23 0.32 10.11
C LEU A 108 9.43 0.48 11.03
N ARG A 109 10.40 1.30 10.62
CA ARG A 109 11.50 1.74 11.48
C ARG A 109 11.67 3.24 11.40
N GLY A 110 11.65 3.90 12.54
CA GLY A 110 11.87 5.34 12.63
C GLY A 110 11.89 5.82 14.07
N ARG A 111 12.21 7.11 14.25
CA ARG A 111 12.25 7.77 15.56
C ARG A 111 11.22 8.89 15.59
N GLY A 112 10.53 9.04 16.72
CA GLY A 112 9.53 10.10 16.91
C GLY A 112 8.31 9.98 15.99
N LEU A 113 7.95 8.76 15.59
CA LEU A 113 6.77 8.51 14.76
C LEU A 113 5.50 8.57 15.61
N LYS A 114 4.45 9.20 15.08
CA LYS A 114 3.09 9.15 15.62
C LYS A 114 2.43 7.88 15.08
N LEU A 115 2.62 6.79 15.80
CA LEU A 115 2.14 5.47 15.38
C LEU A 115 0.62 5.37 15.49
N PRO A 116 -0.08 4.81 14.49
CA PRO A 116 -1.52 4.55 14.58
C PRO A 116 -1.85 3.62 15.74
N GLU A 117 -3.04 3.76 16.31
CA GLU A 117 -3.56 2.82 17.29
C GLU A 117 -3.61 1.41 16.69
N GLY A 118 -3.28 0.42 17.52
CA GLY A 118 -3.11 -0.96 17.07
C GLY A 118 -1.74 -1.27 16.46
N THR A 119 -0.79 -0.33 16.42
CA THR A 119 0.57 -0.67 15.96
C THR A 119 1.25 -1.64 16.93
N LEU A 120 1.85 -2.70 16.40
CA LEU A 120 2.66 -3.65 17.16
C LEU A 120 4.11 -3.17 17.28
N ALA A 121 4.69 -3.19 18.48
CA ALA A 121 6.08 -2.88 18.72
C ALA A 121 6.94 -4.15 18.74
N LEU A 122 7.79 -4.31 17.73
CA LEU A 122 8.68 -5.48 17.64
C LEU A 122 9.94 -5.30 18.48
N THR A 123 10.54 -4.13 18.39
CA THR A 123 11.70 -3.73 19.21
C THR A 123 11.66 -2.21 19.42
N ARG A 124 12.62 -1.65 20.14
CA ARG A 124 12.74 -0.19 20.28
C ARG A 124 13.01 0.44 18.91
N GLY A 125 11.99 1.10 18.35
CA GLY A 125 12.05 1.78 17.05
C GLY A 125 11.75 0.90 15.83
N LEU A 126 11.28 -0.34 16.04
CA LEU A 126 10.77 -1.22 14.98
C LEU A 126 9.34 -1.62 15.29
N TYR A 127 8.45 -1.41 14.34
CA TYR A 127 7.01 -1.53 14.51
C TYR A 127 6.40 -2.30 13.34
N PHE A 128 5.25 -2.91 13.56
CA PHE A 128 4.45 -3.55 12.53
C PHE A 128 3.02 -3.02 12.60
N LEU A 129 2.52 -2.53 11.47
CA LEU A 129 1.19 -1.96 11.33
C LEU A 129 0.34 -2.89 10.44
N PRO A 130 -0.55 -3.71 11.02
CA PRO A 130 -1.41 -4.63 10.27
C PRO A 130 -2.30 -3.94 9.22
N ASP A 131 -2.61 -4.64 8.14
CA ASP A 131 -3.49 -4.14 7.06
C ASP A 131 -4.95 -3.95 7.48
N SER A 132 -5.39 -4.63 8.54
CA SER A 132 -6.70 -4.39 9.15
C SER A 132 -6.86 -2.93 9.61
N LEU A 133 -5.75 -2.24 9.87
CA LEU A 133 -5.74 -0.83 10.19
C LEU A 133 -5.73 -0.03 8.89
N SER A 134 -6.89 0.48 8.48
CA SER A 134 -7.13 1.24 7.23
C SER A 134 -6.40 2.61 7.16
N LEU A 135 -5.29 2.76 7.89
CA LEU A 135 -4.60 4.02 8.15
C LEU A 135 -3.20 4.09 7.52
N ARG A 136 -2.73 3.02 6.85
CA ARG A 136 -1.37 2.93 6.28
C ARG A 136 -0.99 4.14 5.42
N GLN A 137 -1.83 4.47 4.44
CA GLN A 137 -1.56 5.57 3.49
C GLN A 137 -1.60 6.92 4.20
N ARG A 138 -2.57 7.14 5.09
CA ARG A 138 -2.69 8.37 5.88
C ARG A 138 -1.46 8.59 6.76
N PHE A 139 -1.00 7.53 7.43
CA PHE A 139 0.19 7.56 8.27
C PHE A 139 1.44 7.95 7.47
N LEU A 140 1.70 7.26 6.34
CA LEU A 140 2.87 7.53 5.48
C LEU A 140 2.85 8.98 4.98
N ARG A 141 1.69 9.44 4.50
CA ARG A 141 1.46 10.81 4.05
C ARG A 141 1.77 11.86 5.11
N GLU A 142 1.22 11.72 6.32
CA GLU A 142 1.42 12.69 7.40
C GLU A 142 2.91 12.80 7.78
N HIS A 143 3.61 11.67 7.84
CA HIS A 143 5.02 11.65 8.20
C HIS A 143 5.94 12.16 7.09
N TRP A 144 5.61 11.90 5.83
CA TRP A 144 6.29 12.53 4.69
C TRP A 144 6.11 14.05 4.71
N ARG A 145 4.90 14.54 5.00
CA ARG A 145 4.62 15.99 5.13
C ARG A 145 5.40 16.63 6.27
N GLU A 146 5.59 15.91 7.38
CA GLU A 146 6.40 16.37 8.51
C GLU A 146 7.93 16.21 8.29
N GLY A 147 8.38 15.69 7.13
CA GLY A 147 9.81 15.46 6.85
C GLY A 147 10.46 14.42 7.78
N ARG A 148 9.67 13.50 8.35
CA ARG A 148 10.16 12.53 9.33
C ARG A 148 11.02 11.47 8.63
N SER A 149 12.16 11.14 9.24
CA SER A 149 12.97 10.01 8.77
C SER A 149 12.37 8.69 9.25
N PHE A 150 11.88 7.90 8.30
CA PHE A 150 11.44 6.54 8.54
C PHE A 150 11.74 5.63 7.35
N ARG A 151 11.67 4.33 7.59
CA ARG A 151 11.68 3.29 6.57
C ARG A 151 10.53 2.34 6.78
N ALA A 152 9.84 2.02 5.71
CA ALA A 152 8.65 1.21 5.72
C ALA A 152 8.72 0.15 4.61
N ARG A 153 8.20 -1.06 4.85
CA ARG A 153 8.09 -2.10 3.82
C ARG A 153 6.81 -2.90 4.04
N ALA A 154 6.04 -3.09 2.98
CA ALA A 154 4.92 -4.02 3.00
C ALA A 154 5.46 -5.46 2.99
N LEU A 155 4.92 -6.30 3.86
CA LEU A 155 5.20 -7.74 3.86
C LEU A 155 4.02 -8.52 4.44
N GLU A 156 4.07 -9.82 4.18
CA GLU A 156 3.27 -10.84 4.84
C GLU A 156 4.19 -11.57 5.83
N LEU A 157 3.72 -11.70 7.07
CA LEU A 157 4.35 -12.51 8.11
C LEU A 157 3.57 -13.82 8.20
N ALA A 158 4.20 -14.95 7.91
CA ALA A 158 3.57 -16.25 8.02
C ALA A 158 4.00 -16.97 9.31
N GLU A 159 5.25 -16.78 9.72
CA GLU A 159 5.83 -17.44 10.89
C GLU A 159 6.68 -16.47 11.73
N GLU A 160 6.94 -16.82 13.00
CA GLU A 160 7.82 -16.01 13.87
C GLU A 160 9.24 -15.82 13.30
N GLU A 161 9.72 -16.75 12.48
CA GLU A 161 11.05 -16.65 11.85
C GLU A 161 11.14 -15.45 10.88
N ASP A 162 10.03 -15.03 10.29
CA ASP A 162 9.98 -13.85 9.43
C ASP A 162 10.32 -12.57 10.21
N LEU A 163 10.04 -12.53 11.51
CA LEU A 163 10.39 -11.42 12.40
C LEU A 163 11.90 -11.27 12.60
N LYS A 164 12.65 -12.37 12.53
CA LYS A 164 14.11 -12.30 12.61
C LYS A 164 14.70 -11.68 11.33
N ARG A 165 14.03 -11.84 10.20
CA ARG A 165 14.42 -11.27 8.89
C ARG A 165 13.95 -9.83 8.70
N ALA A 166 12.86 -9.43 9.37
CA ALA A 166 12.24 -8.11 9.27
C ALA A 166 13.25 -6.92 9.40
N PRO A 167 14.14 -6.86 10.41
CA PRO A 167 15.12 -5.76 10.50
C PRO A 167 16.06 -5.68 9.30
N TRP A 168 16.45 -6.83 8.74
CA TRP A 168 17.32 -6.90 7.57
C TRP A 168 16.57 -6.43 6.32
N ALA A 169 15.29 -6.79 6.18
CA ALA A 169 14.44 -6.36 5.07
C ALA A 169 14.35 -4.82 4.96
N LEU A 170 14.26 -4.09 6.08
CA LEU A 170 14.32 -2.62 6.08
C LEU A 170 15.73 -2.04 5.89
N LYS A 171 16.77 -2.77 6.33
CA LYS A 171 18.17 -2.37 6.10
C LYS A 171 18.57 -2.54 4.64
N ALA A 172 17.91 -3.42 3.90
CA ALA A 172 18.09 -3.60 2.48
C ALA A 172 17.59 -2.40 1.66
N LEU A 173 16.70 -1.57 2.20
CA LEU A 173 16.19 -0.36 1.54
C LEU A 173 17.22 0.79 1.47
N SER A 174 18.11 0.91 2.46
CA SER A 174 19.03 2.06 2.57
C SER A 174 19.91 2.33 1.36
N PRO A 175 20.53 1.32 0.70
CA PRO A 175 21.36 1.57 -0.48
C PRO A 175 20.58 2.18 -1.64
N LEU A 176 19.27 1.95 -1.70
CA LEU A 176 18.38 2.48 -2.73
C LEU A 176 17.70 3.78 -2.31
N GLY A 177 17.96 4.29 -1.10
CA GLY A 177 17.32 5.51 -0.59
C GLY A 177 15.83 5.41 -0.32
N LEU A 178 15.27 4.20 -0.32
CA LEU A 178 13.84 4.00 -0.15
C LEU A 178 13.40 4.32 1.29
N THR A 179 12.38 5.17 1.39
CA THR A 179 11.61 5.47 2.60
C THR A 179 10.44 4.52 2.76
N TYR A 180 9.84 4.06 1.68
CA TYR A 180 8.76 3.08 1.67
C TYR A 180 8.93 2.12 0.49
N LEU A 181 8.64 0.84 0.70
CA LEU A 181 8.55 -0.13 -0.38
C LEU A 181 7.21 -0.85 -0.28
N GLY A 182 6.32 -0.57 -1.22
CA GLY A 182 5.02 -1.24 -1.31
C GLY A 182 5.14 -2.68 -1.78
N GLU A 183 4.02 -3.39 -1.86
CA GLU A 183 4.02 -4.84 -2.08
C GLU A 183 4.48 -5.19 -3.49
N LYS A 184 3.99 -4.45 -4.50
CA LYS A 184 4.39 -4.64 -5.89
C LYS A 184 5.87 -4.29 -6.07
N GLY A 185 6.31 -3.20 -5.45
CA GLY A 185 7.71 -2.80 -5.43
C GLY A 185 8.59 -3.85 -4.76
N ALA A 186 8.15 -4.44 -3.64
CA ALA A 186 8.88 -5.49 -2.95
C ALA A 186 9.08 -6.74 -3.80
N ARG A 187 8.06 -7.15 -4.58
CA ARG A 187 8.17 -8.25 -5.54
C ARG A 187 9.14 -7.91 -6.67
N ALA A 188 9.02 -6.71 -7.24
CA ALA A 188 9.89 -6.25 -8.33
C ALA A 188 11.36 -6.15 -7.92
N LEU A 189 11.63 -5.67 -6.70
CA LEU A 189 12.98 -5.50 -6.17
C LEU A 189 13.54 -6.73 -5.45
N SER A 190 12.76 -7.79 -5.20
CA SER A 190 13.24 -8.98 -4.46
C SER A 190 14.57 -9.51 -5.01
N PRO A 191 14.74 -9.73 -6.34
CA PRO A 191 16.00 -10.22 -6.89
C PRO A 191 17.19 -9.29 -6.61
N VAL A 192 16.95 -7.98 -6.64
CA VAL A 192 17.98 -6.96 -6.36
C VAL A 192 18.32 -6.94 -4.86
N LEU A 193 17.30 -6.99 -3.99
CA LEU A 193 17.49 -6.96 -2.54
C LEU A 193 18.20 -8.22 -2.02
N GLU A 194 17.99 -9.37 -2.66
CA GLU A 194 18.64 -10.65 -2.32
C GLU A 194 20.15 -10.61 -2.57
N ILE A 195 20.60 -9.94 -3.64
CA ILE A 195 22.03 -9.79 -3.95
C ILE A 195 22.68 -8.61 -3.21
N LEU A 196 21.91 -7.72 -2.56
CA LEU A 196 22.43 -6.54 -1.86
C LEU A 196 23.49 -6.84 -0.78
N PRO A 197 23.42 -7.92 0.03
CA PRO A 197 24.49 -8.25 0.98
C PRO A 197 25.80 -8.62 0.30
N ALA A 198 25.75 -9.24 -0.88
CA ALA A 198 26.93 -9.49 -1.70
C ALA A 198 27.48 -8.16 -2.25
N LEU A 199 26.62 -7.28 -2.78
CA LEU A 199 26.97 -5.92 -3.19
C LEU A 199 27.56 -5.09 -2.04
N LYS A 200 27.01 -5.14 -0.83
CA LYS A 200 27.54 -4.44 0.36
C LYS A 200 28.90 -4.96 0.80
N ARG A 201 29.17 -6.27 0.67
CA ARG A 201 30.49 -6.86 0.97
C ARG A 201 31.55 -6.42 -0.05
N LEU A 202 31.14 -6.24 -1.31
CA LEU A 202 31.96 -5.61 -2.34
C LEU A 202 32.21 -4.11 -2.03
N LEU A 203 31.19 -3.34 -1.64
CA LEU A 203 31.30 -1.91 -1.29
C LEU A 203 32.24 -1.61 -0.10
N ARG A 204 32.27 -2.50 0.91
CA ARG A 204 33.02 -2.27 2.17
C ARG A 204 34.53 -2.49 2.05
N ARG A 205 35.02 -3.11 0.98
CA ARG A 205 36.45 -3.44 0.82
C ARG A 205 37.29 -2.32 0.20
N GLY A 206 36.75 -1.11 0.04
CA GLY A 206 37.50 0.04 -0.48
C GLY A 206 38.08 -0.17 -1.89
N GLY A 207 37.54 -1.17 -2.61
CA GLY A 207 37.83 -1.51 -4.01
C GLY A 207 36.50 -1.83 -4.70
N PRO A 208 36.41 -1.71 -6.03
CA PRO A 208 35.16 -1.36 -6.70
C PRO A 208 34.14 -2.50 -6.68
N LEU A 209 32.87 -2.10 -6.50
CA LEU A 209 31.68 -2.85 -6.91
C LEU A 209 31.85 -3.32 -8.37
N THR A 210 31.16 -4.38 -8.81
CA THR A 210 31.03 -4.69 -10.25
C THR A 210 29.59 -4.46 -10.68
N VAL A 211 29.18 -3.39 -11.33
CA VAL A 211 29.81 -2.13 -11.73
C VAL A 211 31.10 -2.25 -12.52
N LEU A 212 30.97 -2.37 -13.83
CA LEU A 212 32.12 -2.38 -14.72
C LEU A 212 32.90 -1.05 -14.62
N ARG A 213 33.91 -0.98 -13.76
CA ARG A 213 35.00 -0.01 -13.96
C ARG A 213 35.75 -0.46 -15.20
N VAL A 214 35.50 0.24 -16.31
CA VAL A 214 36.19 0.08 -17.58
C VAL A 214 37.70 0.20 -17.33
N ARG A 215 38.45 -0.92 -17.48
CA ARG A 215 39.93 -0.92 -17.42
C ARG A 215 40.54 -0.37 -18.71
N GLN A 216 39.85 -0.56 -19.83
CA GLN A 216 40.11 0.03 -21.15
C GLN A 216 38.76 0.22 -21.84
N SER A 217 38.56 1.35 -22.51
CA SER A 217 37.30 1.62 -23.21
C SER A 217 37.01 0.52 -24.24
N PRO A 218 35.79 -0.04 -24.28
CA PRO A 218 35.40 -0.91 -25.39
C PRO A 218 35.59 -0.17 -26.72
N GLU A 219 36.07 -0.89 -27.75
CA GLU A 219 36.22 -0.31 -29.08
C GLU A 219 34.89 0.33 -29.53
N GLY A 220 34.92 1.63 -29.86
CA GLY A 220 33.73 2.40 -30.27
C GLY A 220 33.14 3.33 -29.20
N LEU A 221 33.64 3.35 -27.96
CA LEU A 221 33.18 4.27 -26.90
C LEU A 221 34.26 5.31 -26.52
N SER A 222 34.51 6.31 -27.36
CA SER A 222 35.45 7.38 -27.05
C SER A 222 34.93 8.29 -25.92
N GLY A 223 35.70 8.48 -24.84
CA GLY A 223 35.44 9.50 -23.80
C GLY A 223 34.99 9.00 -22.41
N ILE A 224 35.15 7.71 -22.09
CA ILE A 224 34.88 7.14 -20.75
C ILE A 224 36.19 7.03 -19.97
N ALA A 225 36.27 7.61 -18.77
CA ALA A 225 37.47 7.59 -17.94
C ALA A 225 37.52 6.33 -17.04
N ALA A 226 38.73 5.86 -16.75
CA ALA A 226 38.97 4.67 -15.92
C ALA A 226 38.65 4.93 -14.43
N GLY A 227 37.40 4.73 -13.99
CA GLY A 227 37.01 5.02 -12.61
C GLY A 227 35.51 5.06 -12.30
N GLU A 228 34.68 5.12 -13.33
CA GLU A 228 33.23 5.41 -13.23
C GLU A 228 32.37 4.16 -13.03
N PHE A 229 31.21 4.35 -12.37
CA PHE A 229 30.31 3.27 -11.96
C PHE A 229 29.17 3.02 -12.98
N PHE A 230 28.97 1.77 -13.43
CA PHE A 230 27.92 1.33 -14.38
C PHE A 230 26.97 0.24 -13.85
N PHE A 231 25.73 0.19 -14.32
CA PHE A 231 24.95 -1.04 -14.39
C PHE A 231 24.91 -1.54 -15.83
N THR A 232 24.94 -2.86 -16.04
CA THR A 232 24.74 -3.47 -17.35
C THR A 232 23.72 -4.59 -17.23
N THR A 233 22.71 -4.63 -18.10
CA THR A 233 22.00 -5.87 -18.39
C THR A 233 22.56 -6.42 -19.70
N GLU A 234 23.03 -7.66 -19.70
CA GLU A 234 23.72 -8.25 -20.86
C GLU A 234 22.76 -8.67 -22.00
N ARG A 235 21.46 -8.40 -21.88
CA ARG A 235 20.49 -8.53 -22.97
C ARG A 235 19.16 -7.93 -22.53
N LEU A 236 18.66 -6.97 -23.30
CA LEU A 236 17.23 -6.65 -23.28
C LEU A 236 16.45 -7.87 -23.78
N PRO A 237 15.33 -8.26 -23.14
CA PRO A 237 14.39 -9.19 -23.76
C PRO A 237 13.91 -8.53 -25.07
N GLY A 238 14.37 -9.04 -26.22
CA GLY A 238 13.98 -8.52 -27.53
C GLY A 238 15.10 -8.01 -28.43
N GLY A 239 16.36 -7.94 -27.95
CA GLY A 239 17.54 -7.79 -28.80
C GLY A 239 17.65 -6.50 -29.63
N ARG A 240 18.37 -5.51 -29.09
CA ARG A 240 19.36 -4.60 -29.75
C ARG A 240 19.75 -3.51 -28.73
N GLY A 241 21.04 -3.41 -28.37
CA GLY A 241 21.61 -2.30 -27.59
C GLY A 241 22.22 -2.67 -26.22
N PHE A 242 23.48 -2.26 -25.98
CA PHE A 242 24.12 -2.21 -24.66
C PHE A 242 23.58 -0.99 -23.90
N CYS A 243 23.22 -1.11 -22.62
CA CYS A 243 22.78 0.03 -21.78
C CYS A 243 23.77 0.23 -20.64
N ALA A 244 24.20 1.47 -20.45
CA ALA A 244 25.17 1.85 -19.43
C ALA A 244 24.80 3.21 -18.84
N GLY A 245 24.71 3.28 -17.51
CA GLY A 245 24.52 4.53 -16.78
C GLY A 245 25.78 4.93 -16.03
N ILE A 246 26.29 6.14 -16.22
CA ILE A 246 27.43 6.69 -15.48
C ILE A 246 26.90 7.64 -14.41
N TYR A 247 27.33 7.49 -13.17
CA TYR A 247 27.12 8.49 -12.13
C TYR A 247 28.47 9.09 -11.67
N GLU A 248 28.55 10.41 -11.69
CA GLU A 248 29.68 11.22 -11.21
C GLU A 248 29.24 11.94 -9.93
N GLY A 249 30.12 12.06 -8.93
CA GLY A 249 29.81 12.30 -7.51
C GLY A 249 29.11 13.61 -7.12
N ASP A 250 28.65 14.40 -8.09
CA ASP A 250 28.12 15.75 -7.88
C ASP A 250 26.58 15.79 -7.71
N PHE A 251 25.89 14.66 -7.93
CA PHE A 251 24.44 14.59 -7.74
C PHE A 251 24.06 14.08 -6.35
N GLU A 252 23.06 14.71 -5.74
CA GLU A 252 22.56 14.31 -4.44
C GLU A 252 21.71 13.04 -4.55
N GLY A 253 22.04 12.02 -3.75
CA GLY A 253 21.24 10.80 -3.64
C GLY A 253 22.07 9.57 -3.31
N PRO A 254 21.40 8.41 -3.13
CA PRO A 254 22.09 7.13 -2.95
C PRO A 254 22.79 6.73 -4.26
N PRO A 255 24.12 6.48 -4.27
CA PRO A 255 24.86 6.18 -5.50
C PRO A 255 24.28 5.00 -6.30
N LEU A 256 23.76 3.98 -5.61
CA LEU A 256 23.15 2.82 -6.26
C LEU A 256 21.86 3.20 -7.00
N ALA A 257 21.02 4.05 -6.41
CA ALA A 257 19.78 4.51 -7.03
C ALA A 257 20.06 5.42 -8.23
N LEU A 258 21.03 6.33 -8.09
CA LEU A 258 21.44 7.23 -9.17
C LEU A 258 21.97 6.43 -10.37
N ALA A 259 22.86 5.46 -10.13
CA ALA A 259 23.39 4.63 -11.20
C ALA A 259 22.31 3.71 -11.83
N LEU A 260 21.33 3.21 -11.06
CA LEU A 260 20.19 2.47 -11.62
C LEU A 260 19.37 3.35 -12.55
N ALA A 261 19.08 4.58 -12.13
CA ALA A 261 18.33 5.53 -12.94
C ALA A 261 19.07 5.91 -14.23
N ALA A 262 20.39 6.10 -14.20
CA ALA A 262 21.17 6.35 -15.41
C ALA A 262 21.13 5.15 -16.39
N CYS A 263 21.17 3.93 -15.87
CA CYS A 263 21.05 2.73 -16.69
C CYS A 263 19.66 2.58 -17.30
N GLU A 264 18.63 2.86 -16.51
CA GLU A 264 17.25 2.87 -16.98
C GLU A 264 17.00 3.99 -18.00
N HIS A 265 17.64 5.14 -17.83
CA HIS A 265 17.60 6.24 -18.78
C HIS A 265 18.21 5.79 -20.12
N ALA A 266 19.40 5.18 -20.11
CA ALA A 266 20.00 4.60 -21.32
C ALA A 266 19.06 3.58 -21.99
N ARG A 267 18.39 2.74 -21.20
CA ARG A 267 17.41 1.77 -21.71
C ARG A 267 16.23 2.44 -22.41
N ARG A 268 15.64 3.45 -21.79
CA ARG A 268 14.48 4.19 -22.34
C ARG A 268 14.85 4.99 -23.58
N ALA A 269 16.11 5.42 -23.70
CA ALA A 269 16.66 6.07 -24.89
C ALA A 269 16.96 5.09 -26.05
N GLY A 270 16.71 3.79 -25.89
CA GLY A 270 16.97 2.77 -26.91
C GLY A 270 18.36 2.13 -26.85
N GLY A 271 19.08 2.32 -25.74
CA GLY A 271 20.44 1.84 -25.52
C GLY A 271 21.48 2.95 -25.53
N GLY A 272 22.74 2.58 -25.29
CA GLY A 272 23.90 3.47 -25.24
C GLY A 272 24.41 3.74 -23.82
N VAL A 273 25.25 4.77 -23.73
CA VAL A 273 25.82 5.25 -22.47
C VAL A 273 25.18 6.58 -22.12
N VAL A 274 24.50 6.64 -20.97
CA VAL A 274 23.92 7.87 -20.43
C VAL A 274 24.69 8.27 -19.19
N ARG A 275 25.17 9.52 -19.16
CA ARG A 275 25.67 10.14 -17.93
C ARG A 275 24.48 10.65 -17.12
N PHE A 276 24.55 10.48 -15.80
CA PHE A 276 23.57 11.04 -14.90
C PHE A 276 23.55 12.55 -15.11
N GLU A 277 22.37 13.08 -15.34
CA GLU A 277 22.14 14.49 -15.63
C GLU A 277 20.83 14.89 -14.96
N PRO A 278 20.47 16.19 -14.90
CA PRO A 278 19.24 16.62 -14.23
C PRO A 278 17.98 15.90 -14.71
N PHE A 279 17.88 15.57 -16.00
CA PHE A 279 16.75 14.78 -16.52
C PHE A 279 16.73 13.33 -16.01
N THR A 280 17.88 12.74 -15.66
CA THR A 280 17.95 11.39 -15.09
C THR A 280 17.25 11.30 -13.73
N TYR A 281 17.07 12.41 -13.01
CA TYR A 281 16.19 12.46 -11.84
C TYR A 281 14.72 12.21 -12.17
N HIS A 282 14.25 12.55 -13.37
CA HIS A 282 12.91 12.14 -13.85
C HIS A 282 12.82 10.63 -13.88
N VAL A 283 13.78 9.97 -14.52
CA VAL A 283 13.83 8.51 -14.58
C VAL A 283 13.91 7.89 -13.18
N LEU A 284 14.67 8.50 -12.28
CA LEU A 284 14.73 8.07 -10.88
C LEU A 284 13.38 8.21 -10.17
N GLY A 285 12.66 9.31 -10.39
CA GLY A 285 11.33 9.51 -9.84
C GLY A 285 10.33 8.48 -10.35
N ASP A 286 10.39 8.14 -11.64
CA ASP A 286 9.55 7.08 -12.23
C ASP A 286 9.86 5.71 -11.62
N LEU A 287 11.15 5.40 -11.43
CA LEU A 287 11.55 4.17 -10.74
C LEU A 287 11.02 4.13 -9.30
N TYR A 288 11.09 5.25 -8.56
CA TYR A 288 10.51 5.32 -7.23
C TYR A 288 8.99 5.18 -7.24
N LEU A 289 8.29 5.72 -8.24
CA LEU A 289 6.85 5.47 -8.44
C LEU A 289 6.56 3.99 -8.68
N GLU A 290 7.33 3.33 -9.56
CA GLU A 290 7.22 1.90 -9.82
C GLU A 290 7.50 1.05 -8.56
N TRP A 291 8.39 1.52 -7.69
CA TRP A 291 8.70 0.92 -6.38
C TRP A 291 7.71 1.35 -5.28
N GLU A 292 6.69 2.12 -5.63
CA GLU A 292 5.63 2.61 -4.73
C GLU A 292 6.14 3.54 -3.60
N ASP A 293 7.29 4.18 -3.79
CA ASP A 293 7.84 5.19 -2.88
C ASP A 293 7.51 6.61 -3.36
N LEU A 294 6.29 7.06 -3.08
CA LEU A 294 5.82 8.40 -3.47
C LEU A 294 6.70 9.53 -2.87
N GLY A 295 7.26 9.32 -1.68
CA GLY A 295 8.12 10.30 -1.02
C GLY A 295 9.47 10.45 -1.73
N ALA A 296 10.11 9.33 -2.07
CA ALA A 296 11.36 9.35 -2.84
C ALA A 296 11.14 9.81 -4.29
N ALA A 297 9.99 9.47 -4.90
CA ALA A 297 9.60 9.97 -6.21
C ALA A 297 9.49 11.49 -6.23
N ARG A 298 8.77 12.07 -5.26
CA ARG A 298 8.67 13.52 -5.06
C ARG A 298 10.06 14.16 -4.99
N TRP A 299 10.91 13.67 -4.09
CA TRP A 299 12.27 14.20 -3.92
C TRP A 299 13.06 14.16 -5.23
N ALA A 300 13.02 13.04 -5.96
CA ALA A 300 13.76 12.89 -7.21
C ALA A 300 13.27 13.91 -8.25
N TYR A 301 11.96 14.03 -8.45
CA TYR A 301 11.42 15.01 -9.40
C TYR A 301 11.73 16.46 -9.01
N GLU A 302 11.64 16.81 -7.72
CA GLU A 302 12.04 18.14 -7.22
C GLU A 302 13.53 18.43 -7.51
N LYS A 303 14.41 17.43 -7.36
CA LYS A 303 15.84 17.57 -7.69
C LYS A 303 16.09 17.75 -9.19
N GLY A 304 15.37 17.03 -10.03
CA GLY A 304 15.49 17.14 -11.49
C GLY A 304 15.03 18.48 -12.05
N LEU A 305 14.07 19.13 -11.40
CA LEU A 305 13.43 20.35 -11.89
C LEU A 305 14.40 21.53 -12.06
N SER A 306 15.44 21.62 -11.23
CA SER A 306 16.37 22.77 -11.21
C SER A 306 17.32 22.85 -12.42
N GLY A 307 17.47 21.78 -13.19
CA GLY A 307 18.41 21.72 -14.32
C GLY A 307 17.88 21.01 -15.57
N THR A 308 16.61 20.62 -15.58
CA THR A 308 16.00 19.91 -16.71
C THR A 308 15.76 20.85 -17.91
N ARG A 309 15.78 20.28 -19.12
CA ARG A 309 15.28 20.94 -20.34
C ARG A 309 13.79 20.72 -20.58
N GLN A 310 13.16 19.87 -19.77
CA GLN A 310 11.75 19.48 -19.87
C GLN A 310 11.03 19.73 -18.53
N PRO A 311 10.90 20.99 -18.09
CA PRO A 311 10.26 21.32 -16.82
C PRO A 311 8.77 20.96 -16.78
N ALA A 312 8.05 21.10 -17.90
CA ALA A 312 6.63 20.78 -17.98
C ALA A 312 6.34 19.30 -17.67
N ASP A 313 7.14 18.38 -18.22
CA ASP A 313 6.97 16.94 -17.99
C ASP A 313 7.24 16.58 -16.51
N LEU A 314 8.27 17.18 -15.91
CA LEU A 314 8.59 16.96 -14.49
C LEU A 314 7.53 17.56 -13.56
N LEU A 315 7.00 18.74 -13.89
CA LEU A 315 5.90 19.36 -13.14
C LEU A 315 4.61 18.54 -13.27
N ASN A 316 4.36 17.93 -14.43
CA ASN A 316 3.26 17.01 -14.63
C ASN A 316 3.40 15.76 -13.75
N SER A 317 4.57 15.14 -13.74
CA SER A 317 4.89 13.99 -12.88
C SER A 317 4.81 14.34 -11.39
N LEU A 318 5.30 15.52 -11.00
CA LEU A 318 5.15 16.07 -9.63
C LEU A 318 3.67 16.25 -9.26
N GLY A 319 2.86 16.80 -10.17
CA GLY A 319 1.42 16.95 -9.97
C GLY A 319 0.73 15.63 -9.65
N GLY A 320 1.07 14.57 -10.39
CA GLY A 320 0.60 13.21 -10.12
C GLY A 320 1.04 12.68 -8.76
N VAL A 321 2.31 12.85 -8.40
CA VAL A 321 2.84 12.44 -7.08
C VAL A 321 2.19 13.22 -5.94
N TYR A 322 2.05 14.53 -6.07
CA TYR A 322 1.41 15.37 -5.07
C TYR A 322 -0.05 14.99 -4.87
N ARG A 323 -0.78 14.70 -5.96
CA ARG A 323 -2.16 14.18 -5.89
C ARG A 323 -2.21 12.85 -5.13
N ALA A 324 -1.33 11.90 -5.47
CA ALA A 324 -1.25 10.60 -4.78
C ALA A 324 -0.87 10.74 -3.29
N LEU A 325 -0.05 11.73 -2.96
CA LEU A 325 0.28 12.14 -1.59
C LEU A 325 -0.83 12.97 -0.92
N GLY A 326 -1.94 13.29 -1.58
CA GLY A 326 -3.00 14.15 -1.05
C GLY A 326 -2.59 15.61 -0.80
N LEU A 327 -1.45 16.03 -1.36
CA LEU A 327 -0.92 17.40 -1.33
C LEU A 327 -1.57 18.20 -2.47
N ARG A 328 -2.89 18.45 -2.35
CA ARG A 328 -3.71 18.98 -3.45
C ARG A 328 -3.29 20.37 -3.91
N ALA A 329 -2.90 21.25 -2.98
CA ALA A 329 -2.48 22.61 -3.31
C ALA A 329 -1.20 22.60 -4.14
N GLU A 330 -0.21 21.82 -3.71
CA GLU A 330 1.07 21.64 -4.42
C GLU A 330 0.88 20.96 -5.78
N ALA A 331 -0.04 19.99 -5.84
CA ALA A 331 -0.39 19.31 -7.09
C ALA A 331 -1.02 20.27 -8.11
N ARG A 332 -1.93 21.14 -7.64
CA ARG A 332 -2.57 22.18 -8.44
C ARG A 332 -1.54 23.19 -8.97
N GLU A 333 -0.69 23.72 -8.09
CA GLU A 333 0.36 24.69 -8.46
C GLU A 333 1.32 24.12 -9.51
N ALA A 334 1.79 22.88 -9.31
CA ALA A 334 2.68 22.22 -10.25
C ALA A 334 2.03 22.05 -11.63
N LEU A 335 0.76 21.64 -11.69
CA LEU A 335 0.06 21.44 -12.96
C LEU A 335 -0.36 22.76 -13.63
N GLU A 336 -0.63 23.82 -12.87
CA GLU A 336 -0.86 25.17 -13.41
C GLU A 336 0.41 25.72 -14.07
N GLU A 337 1.58 25.54 -13.46
CA GLU A 337 2.86 25.87 -14.09
C GLU A 337 3.10 24.99 -15.33
N ALA A 338 2.84 23.68 -15.23
CA ALA A 338 3.00 22.77 -16.36
C ALA A 338 2.10 23.17 -17.55
N LEU A 339 0.85 23.55 -17.31
CA LEU A 339 -0.07 24.08 -18.34
C LEU A 339 0.41 25.41 -18.92
N ARG A 340 1.02 26.29 -18.12
CA ARG A 340 1.60 27.55 -18.66
C ARG A 340 2.75 27.27 -19.62
N LEU A 341 3.55 26.25 -19.35
CA LEU A 341 4.68 25.86 -20.20
C LEU A 341 4.25 25.08 -21.45
N CYS A 342 3.28 24.18 -21.30
CA CYS A 342 2.75 23.35 -22.39
C CYS A 342 1.21 23.36 -22.38
N PRO A 343 0.57 24.41 -22.93
CA PRO A 343 -0.88 24.61 -22.84
C PRO A 343 -1.75 23.59 -23.57
N GLU A 344 -1.15 22.76 -24.42
CA GLU A 344 -1.86 21.79 -25.26
C GLU A 344 -1.40 20.35 -24.99
N ASP A 345 -0.77 20.11 -23.84
CA ASP A 345 -0.40 18.75 -23.44
C ASP A 345 -1.63 18.01 -22.87
N PRO A 346 -2.07 16.90 -23.49
CA PRO A 346 -3.25 16.18 -23.04
C PRO A 346 -3.08 15.51 -21.67
N LEU A 347 -1.86 15.09 -21.29
CA LEU A 347 -1.61 14.48 -19.98
C LEU A 347 -1.70 15.52 -18.87
N ILE A 348 -1.23 16.75 -19.10
CA ILE A 348 -1.32 17.82 -18.12
C ILE A 348 -2.78 18.22 -17.91
N HIS A 349 -3.55 18.40 -18.99
CA HIS A 349 -4.99 18.63 -18.91
C HIS A 349 -5.73 17.51 -18.16
N HIS A 350 -5.36 16.26 -18.42
CA HIS A 350 -5.93 15.11 -17.73
C HIS A 350 -5.64 15.15 -16.23
N ASN A 351 -4.37 15.27 -15.85
CA ASN A 351 -3.94 15.27 -14.45
C ASN A 351 -4.54 16.45 -13.68
N TYR A 352 -4.61 17.63 -14.30
CA TYR A 352 -5.22 18.81 -13.68
C TYR A 352 -6.73 18.63 -13.52
N GLY A 353 -7.40 18.12 -14.56
CA GLY A 353 -8.82 17.78 -14.52
C GLY A 353 -9.17 16.76 -13.44
N GLU A 354 -8.31 15.77 -13.17
CA GLU A 354 -8.51 14.81 -12.07
C GLU A 354 -8.49 15.48 -10.70
N ILE A 355 -7.55 16.40 -10.46
CA ILE A 355 -7.48 17.15 -9.19
C ILE A 355 -8.73 18.02 -9.02
N LEU A 356 -9.09 18.78 -10.06
CA LEU A 356 -10.30 19.61 -10.04
C LEU A 356 -11.56 18.77 -9.77
N LEU A 357 -11.63 17.57 -10.34
CA LEU A 357 -12.76 16.66 -10.12
C LEU A 357 -12.83 16.15 -8.68
N GLU A 358 -11.69 15.90 -8.03
CA GLU A 358 -11.64 15.55 -6.60
C GLU A 358 -12.07 16.71 -5.69
N GLU A 359 -11.82 17.94 -6.13
CA GLU A 359 -12.17 19.17 -5.40
C GLU A 359 -13.61 19.64 -5.67
N GLY A 360 -14.29 19.04 -6.66
CA GLY A 360 -15.63 19.45 -7.09
C GLY A 360 -15.62 20.77 -7.86
N ASP A 361 -14.48 21.17 -8.43
CA ASP A 361 -14.37 22.37 -9.26
C ASP A 361 -14.99 22.10 -10.65
N PRO A 362 -15.97 22.92 -11.09
CA PRO A 362 -16.68 22.70 -12.36
C PRO A 362 -15.77 22.78 -13.59
N ARG A 363 -14.59 23.40 -13.49
CA ARG A 363 -13.59 23.43 -14.58
C ARG A 363 -13.03 22.05 -14.90
N ALA A 364 -13.20 21.05 -14.03
CA ALA A 364 -12.72 19.69 -14.25
C ALA A 364 -13.16 19.12 -15.60
N LEU A 365 -14.43 19.29 -15.97
CA LEU A 365 -14.94 18.79 -17.25
C LEU A 365 -14.31 19.45 -18.46
N GLU A 366 -13.99 20.74 -18.38
CA GLU A 366 -13.32 21.47 -19.46
C GLU A 366 -11.94 20.88 -19.73
N HIS A 367 -11.12 20.73 -18.68
CA HIS A 367 -9.78 20.15 -18.82
C HIS A 367 -9.81 18.68 -19.25
N LEU A 368 -10.71 17.86 -18.68
CA LEU A 368 -10.85 16.45 -19.07
C LEU A 368 -11.34 16.31 -20.52
N ARG A 369 -12.24 17.20 -20.97
CA ARG A 369 -12.67 17.25 -22.37
C ARG A 369 -11.52 17.66 -23.27
N ARG A 370 -10.73 18.66 -22.88
CA ARG A 370 -9.57 19.10 -23.66
C ARG A 370 -8.53 17.99 -23.81
N ALA A 371 -8.22 17.27 -22.73
CA ALA A 371 -7.33 16.10 -22.77
C ALA A 371 -7.82 15.02 -23.76
N TRP A 372 -9.13 14.73 -23.74
CA TRP A 372 -9.75 13.80 -24.68
C TRP A 372 -9.69 14.31 -26.12
N GLU A 373 -9.99 15.58 -26.37
CA GLU A 373 -9.96 16.17 -27.72
C GLU A 373 -8.56 16.19 -28.33
N LEU A 374 -7.55 16.49 -27.52
CA LEU A 374 -6.15 16.46 -27.92
C LEU A 374 -5.63 15.05 -28.19
N SER A 375 -6.25 14.01 -27.63
CA SER A 375 -5.85 12.61 -27.84
C SER A 375 -7.04 11.63 -27.82
N ARG A 376 -7.90 11.71 -28.85
CA ARG A 376 -9.18 10.97 -28.98
C ARG A 376 -9.06 9.43 -29.13
N GLY A 377 -7.88 8.87 -28.91
CA GLY A 377 -7.61 7.44 -29.02
C GLY A 377 -7.16 6.78 -27.71
N ARG A 378 -7.05 7.53 -26.61
CA ARG A 378 -6.57 7.01 -25.33
C ARG A 378 -7.73 6.63 -24.39
N PRO A 379 -7.90 5.32 -24.07
CA PRO A 379 -8.95 4.86 -23.15
C PRO A 379 -8.91 5.52 -21.77
N LEU A 380 -7.70 5.80 -21.26
CA LEU A 380 -7.50 6.51 -20.00
C LEU A 380 -8.29 7.83 -19.93
N PHE A 381 -8.20 8.67 -20.97
CA PHE A 381 -8.84 9.98 -20.98
C PHE A 381 -10.35 9.87 -21.14
N ALA A 382 -10.81 8.95 -22.00
CA ALA A 382 -12.22 8.65 -22.16
C ALA A 382 -12.86 8.14 -20.86
N GLY A 383 -12.19 7.22 -20.15
CA GLY A 383 -12.65 6.68 -18.87
C GLY A 383 -12.82 7.76 -17.80
N THR A 384 -11.82 8.62 -17.63
CA THR A 384 -11.90 9.71 -16.63
C THR A 384 -12.93 10.77 -17.02
N LEU A 385 -13.02 11.16 -18.29
CA LEU A 385 -14.07 12.08 -18.77
C LEU A 385 -15.47 11.49 -18.58
N ALA A 386 -15.68 10.22 -18.93
CA ALA A 386 -16.95 9.54 -18.75
C ALA A 386 -17.36 9.45 -17.29
N ARG A 387 -16.40 9.20 -16.39
CA ARG A 387 -16.61 9.20 -14.94
C ARG A 387 -17.06 10.57 -14.43
N ALA A 388 -16.42 11.64 -14.90
CA ALA A 388 -16.79 13.01 -14.56
C ALA A 388 -18.19 13.37 -15.09
N LEU A 389 -18.48 13.06 -16.35
CA LEU A 389 -19.80 13.26 -16.96
C LEU A 389 -20.91 12.49 -16.22
N ALA A 390 -20.64 11.26 -15.81
CA ALA A 390 -21.59 10.46 -15.05
C ALA A 390 -21.90 11.06 -13.66
N ARG A 391 -20.91 11.66 -12.98
CA ARG A 391 -21.11 12.36 -11.70
C ARG A 391 -22.02 13.58 -11.84
N GLU A 392 -21.98 14.27 -12.97
CA GLU A 392 -22.91 15.36 -13.29
C GLU A 392 -24.27 14.89 -13.84
N GLY A 393 -24.53 13.57 -13.89
CA GLY A 393 -25.77 13.01 -14.44
C GLY A 393 -25.82 12.98 -15.97
N ARG A 394 -24.75 13.37 -16.68
CA ARG A 394 -24.64 13.36 -18.14
C ARG A 394 -24.29 11.97 -18.69
N ARG A 395 -25.03 10.94 -18.25
CA ARG A 395 -24.73 9.52 -18.55
C ARG A 395 -24.73 9.18 -20.04
N LYS A 396 -25.67 9.72 -20.81
CA LYS A 396 -25.74 9.48 -22.27
C LYS A 396 -24.49 9.97 -23.00
N GLU A 397 -23.95 11.12 -22.58
CA GLU A 397 -22.72 11.65 -23.15
C GLU A 397 -21.50 10.83 -22.73
N ALA A 398 -21.45 10.41 -21.46
CA ALA A 398 -20.42 9.49 -20.97
C ALA A 398 -20.39 8.19 -21.80
N LEU A 399 -21.56 7.58 -22.05
CA LEU A 399 -21.68 6.40 -22.91
C LEU A 399 -21.24 6.69 -24.35
N GLY A 400 -21.54 7.87 -24.90
CA GLY A 400 -21.09 8.28 -26.23
C GLY A 400 -19.57 8.43 -26.35
N VAL A 401 -18.91 8.96 -25.31
CA VAL A 401 -17.44 9.01 -25.24
C VAL A 401 -16.86 7.61 -25.23
N LEU A 402 -17.36 6.72 -24.36
CA LEU A 402 -16.84 5.37 -24.21
C LEU A 402 -17.10 4.48 -25.44
N SER A 403 -18.27 4.59 -26.07
CA SER A 403 -18.62 3.81 -27.27
C SER A 403 -17.86 4.23 -28.53
N SER A 404 -17.26 5.44 -28.53
CA SER A 404 -16.45 5.93 -29.65
C SER A 404 -15.08 5.26 -29.75
N LEU A 405 -14.65 4.54 -28.71
CA LEU A 405 -13.37 3.84 -28.68
C LEU A 405 -13.52 2.37 -29.11
N PRO A 406 -12.64 1.86 -29.98
CA PRO A 406 -12.68 0.45 -30.40
C PRO A 406 -12.24 -0.51 -29.29
N HIS A 407 -11.37 -0.02 -28.40
CA HIS A 407 -10.81 -0.79 -27.30
C HIS A 407 -10.86 0.04 -26.03
N LEU A 408 -11.35 -0.57 -24.96
CA LEU A 408 -11.38 -0.01 -23.61
C LEU A 408 -10.50 -0.89 -22.72
N ASP A 409 -9.72 -0.27 -21.83
CA ASP A 409 -9.05 -1.02 -20.78
C ASP A 409 -10.09 -1.61 -19.80
N ARG A 410 -9.64 -2.53 -18.93
CA ARG A 410 -10.55 -3.28 -18.05
C ARG A 410 -11.32 -2.38 -17.07
N GLU A 411 -10.69 -1.34 -16.54
CA GLU A 411 -11.34 -0.44 -15.59
C GLU A 411 -12.42 0.39 -16.31
N THR A 412 -12.07 0.90 -17.49
CA THR A 412 -12.99 1.65 -18.34
C THR A 412 -14.14 0.78 -18.85
N GLN A 413 -13.91 -0.51 -19.15
CA GLN A 413 -14.96 -1.47 -19.48
C GLN A 413 -15.92 -1.71 -18.30
N ALA A 414 -15.40 -1.79 -17.07
CA ALA A 414 -16.24 -1.95 -15.89
C ALA A 414 -17.14 -0.73 -15.68
N LEU A 415 -16.59 0.48 -15.83
CA LEU A 415 -17.36 1.73 -15.83
C LEU A 415 -18.40 1.76 -16.96
N TYR A 416 -18.03 1.36 -18.17
CA TYR A 416 -18.95 1.32 -19.31
C TYR A 416 -20.14 0.39 -19.05
N GLY A 417 -19.88 -0.83 -18.57
CA GLY A 417 -20.94 -1.77 -18.21
C GLY A 417 -21.85 -1.27 -17.09
N GLU A 418 -21.29 -0.61 -16.08
CA GLU A 418 -22.07 0.03 -15.01
C GLU A 418 -22.97 1.15 -15.54
N LEU A 419 -22.45 2.04 -16.39
CA LEU A 419 -23.24 3.12 -16.97
C LEU A 419 -24.33 2.61 -17.91
N LEU A 420 -24.08 1.53 -18.67
CA LEU A 420 -25.08 0.87 -19.49
C LEU A 420 -26.22 0.32 -18.63
N TYR A 421 -25.89 -0.32 -17.51
CA TYR A 421 -26.89 -0.85 -16.58
C TYR A 421 -27.76 0.27 -15.99
N GLN A 422 -27.14 1.37 -15.53
CA GLN A 422 -27.86 2.52 -14.97
C GLN A 422 -28.78 3.22 -15.97
N GLU A 423 -28.44 3.19 -17.26
CA GLU A 423 -29.29 3.73 -18.34
C GLU A 423 -30.34 2.72 -18.82
N GLY A 424 -30.45 1.55 -18.18
CA GLY A 424 -31.43 0.51 -18.51
C GLY A 424 -31.04 -0.41 -19.68
N ARG A 425 -29.85 -0.26 -20.26
CA ARG A 425 -29.33 -1.10 -21.37
C ARG A 425 -28.72 -2.40 -20.83
N LYS A 426 -29.55 -3.19 -20.14
CA LYS A 426 -29.12 -4.34 -19.32
C LYS A 426 -28.47 -5.46 -20.14
N GLU A 427 -28.94 -5.74 -21.36
CA GLU A 427 -28.38 -6.77 -22.23
C GLU A 427 -26.95 -6.43 -22.68
N GLU A 428 -26.70 -5.16 -22.99
CA GLU A 428 -25.38 -4.67 -23.38
C GLU A 428 -24.43 -4.65 -22.18
N ALA A 429 -24.92 -4.18 -21.03
CA ALA A 429 -24.19 -4.23 -19.77
C ALA A 429 -23.77 -5.66 -19.44
N LEU A 430 -24.70 -6.63 -19.54
CA LEU A 430 -24.42 -8.05 -19.31
C LEU A 430 -23.31 -8.57 -20.22
N LYS A 431 -23.36 -8.23 -21.52
CA LYS A 431 -22.33 -8.68 -22.48
C LYS A 431 -20.93 -8.17 -22.11
N VAL A 432 -20.83 -6.87 -21.78
CA VAL A 432 -19.54 -6.23 -21.42
C VAL A 432 -19.01 -6.80 -20.11
N LEU A 433 -19.83 -6.81 -19.05
CA LEU A 433 -19.43 -7.24 -17.72
C LEU A 433 -19.12 -8.75 -17.68
N LYS A 434 -19.87 -9.58 -18.42
CA LYS A 434 -19.60 -11.01 -18.53
C LYS A 434 -18.25 -11.28 -19.20
N GLY A 435 -17.90 -10.51 -20.22
CA GLY A 435 -16.57 -10.56 -20.84
C GLY A 435 -15.45 -10.34 -19.83
N LEU A 436 -15.62 -9.36 -18.94
CA LEU A 436 -14.64 -9.07 -17.87
C LEU A 436 -14.52 -10.19 -16.82
N SER A 437 -15.62 -10.90 -16.53
CA SER A 437 -15.62 -11.94 -15.49
C SER A 437 -14.73 -13.15 -15.77
N TYR A 438 -14.34 -13.37 -17.04
CA TYR A 438 -13.42 -14.45 -17.40
C TYR A 438 -11.97 -14.18 -16.97
N HIS A 439 -11.63 -12.95 -16.59
CA HIS A 439 -10.30 -12.60 -16.12
C HIS A 439 -10.13 -12.84 -14.62
N ARG A 440 -8.98 -13.40 -14.23
CA ARG A 440 -8.63 -13.65 -12.82
C ARG A 440 -8.77 -12.39 -11.96
N ASP A 441 -8.34 -11.26 -12.48
CA ASP A 441 -8.31 -9.96 -11.79
C ASP A 441 -9.61 -9.14 -11.99
N CYS A 442 -10.73 -9.80 -12.30
CA CYS A 442 -12.03 -9.13 -12.41
C CYS A 442 -12.38 -8.38 -11.11
N PRO A 443 -12.73 -7.08 -11.17
CA PRO A 443 -13.14 -6.32 -10.00
C PRO A 443 -14.36 -6.92 -9.31
N ALA A 444 -14.38 -6.94 -7.98
CA ALA A 444 -15.51 -7.47 -7.20
C ALA A 444 -16.84 -6.75 -7.52
N ALA A 445 -16.79 -5.46 -7.85
CA ALA A 445 -17.96 -4.67 -8.25
C ALA A 445 -18.60 -5.19 -9.55
N VAL A 446 -17.81 -5.69 -10.50
CA VAL A 446 -18.32 -6.30 -11.73
C VAL A 446 -19.09 -7.59 -11.42
N LEU A 447 -18.54 -8.42 -10.53
CA LEU A 447 -19.21 -9.66 -10.09
C LEU A 447 -20.50 -9.35 -9.33
N ALA A 448 -20.48 -8.34 -8.45
CA ALA A 448 -21.67 -7.86 -7.75
C ALA A 448 -22.75 -7.41 -8.75
N ARG A 449 -22.40 -6.57 -9.73
CA ARG A 449 -23.37 -6.10 -10.73
C ARG A 449 -23.90 -7.22 -11.63
N LEU A 450 -23.05 -8.18 -12.02
CA LEU A 450 -23.52 -9.38 -12.72
C LEU A 450 -24.49 -10.20 -11.88
N ALA A 451 -24.23 -10.35 -10.58
CA ALA A 451 -25.15 -11.03 -9.68
C ALA A 451 -26.54 -10.37 -9.68
N VAL A 452 -26.59 -9.03 -9.65
CA VAL A 452 -27.84 -8.27 -9.77
C VAL A 452 -28.55 -8.55 -11.09
N ILE A 453 -27.83 -8.46 -12.22
CA ILE A 453 -28.43 -8.69 -13.54
C ILE A 453 -29.00 -10.12 -13.68
N TYR A 454 -28.27 -11.14 -13.20
CA TYR A 454 -28.76 -12.53 -13.23
C TYR A 454 -29.95 -12.74 -12.29
N PHE A 455 -29.96 -12.08 -11.13
CA PHE A 455 -31.09 -12.11 -10.21
C PHE A 455 -32.35 -11.53 -10.86
N GLU A 456 -32.26 -10.36 -11.49
CA GLU A 456 -33.38 -9.74 -12.21
C GLU A 456 -33.92 -10.59 -13.37
N LYS A 457 -33.08 -11.47 -13.94
CA LYS A 457 -33.46 -12.44 -14.98
C LYS A 457 -34.09 -13.72 -14.43
N GLY A 458 -34.15 -13.90 -13.10
CA GLY A 458 -34.64 -15.13 -12.46
C GLY A 458 -33.60 -16.25 -12.34
N GLU A 459 -32.34 -16.00 -12.68
CA GLU A 459 -31.24 -16.98 -12.58
C GLU A 459 -30.60 -16.95 -11.18
N ALA A 460 -31.39 -17.32 -10.16
CA ALA A 460 -31.04 -17.15 -8.75
C ALA A 460 -29.74 -17.87 -8.32
N GLU A 461 -29.45 -19.04 -8.90
CA GLU A 461 -28.26 -19.82 -8.55
C GLU A 461 -26.97 -19.14 -9.04
N ALA A 462 -26.97 -18.68 -10.30
CA ALA A 462 -25.86 -17.92 -10.86
C ALA A 462 -25.63 -16.61 -10.08
N ALA A 463 -26.71 -15.91 -9.71
CA ALA A 463 -26.65 -14.71 -8.89
C ALA A 463 -25.99 -14.98 -7.52
N ARG A 464 -26.38 -16.05 -6.82
CA ARG A 464 -25.81 -16.42 -5.52
C ARG A 464 -24.32 -16.72 -5.59
N VAL A 465 -23.88 -17.47 -6.59
CA VAL A 465 -22.46 -17.81 -6.77
C VAL A 465 -21.63 -16.54 -6.98
N LEU A 466 -22.07 -15.66 -7.87
CA LEU A 466 -21.38 -14.41 -8.17
C LEU A 466 -21.35 -13.44 -6.98
N ALA A 467 -22.45 -13.34 -6.23
CA ALA A 467 -22.53 -12.52 -5.02
C ALA A 467 -21.57 -13.01 -3.92
N ARG A 468 -21.49 -14.34 -3.69
CA ARG A 468 -20.54 -14.92 -2.73
C ARG A 468 -19.10 -14.63 -3.11
N GLU A 469 -18.77 -14.80 -4.39
CA GLU A 469 -17.43 -14.52 -4.90
C GLU A 469 -17.08 -13.02 -4.78
N ALA A 470 -18.03 -12.12 -5.07
CA ALA A 470 -17.85 -10.69 -4.90
C ALA A 470 -17.57 -10.32 -3.42
N VAL A 471 -18.31 -10.91 -2.49
CA VAL A 471 -18.09 -10.71 -1.03
C VAL A 471 -16.72 -11.25 -0.61
N ARG A 472 -16.32 -12.43 -1.11
CA ARG A 472 -15.01 -13.03 -0.82
C ARG A 472 -13.86 -12.15 -1.30
N ARG A 473 -13.98 -11.54 -2.49
CA ARG A 473 -12.98 -10.59 -3.02
C ARG A 473 -13.00 -9.23 -2.32
N GLY A 474 -14.12 -8.87 -1.72
CA GLY A 474 -14.27 -7.66 -0.91
C GLY A 474 -14.31 -6.37 -1.74
N GLY A 475 -14.35 -5.23 -1.03
CA GLY A 475 -14.40 -3.89 -1.62
C GLY A 475 -15.72 -3.16 -1.35
N LYS A 476 -15.63 -1.86 -1.11
CA LYS A 476 -16.77 -0.99 -0.74
C LYS A 476 -17.87 -1.00 -1.82
N ALA A 477 -17.50 -0.77 -3.07
CA ALA A 477 -18.46 -0.72 -4.19
C ALA A 477 -19.22 -2.04 -4.38
N ALA A 478 -18.56 -3.19 -4.21
CA ALA A 478 -19.22 -4.49 -4.32
C ALA A 478 -20.27 -4.69 -3.23
N ARG A 479 -20.00 -4.21 -2.00
CA ARG A 479 -20.98 -4.25 -0.90
C ARG A 479 -22.15 -3.33 -1.17
N GLU A 480 -21.90 -2.09 -1.58
CA GLU A 480 -22.95 -1.11 -1.90
C GLU A 480 -23.91 -1.65 -2.97
N ILE A 481 -23.38 -2.21 -4.06
CA ILE A 481 -24.17 -2.82 -5.14
C ILE A 481 -25.05 -3.96 -4.62
N LEU A 482 -24.53 -4.83 -3.75
CA LEU A 482 -25.32 -5.94 -3.20
C LEU A 482 -26.34 -5.48 -2.15
N GLU A 483 -26.08 -4.37 -1.47
CA GLU A 483 -26.98 -3.77 -0.49
C GLU A 483 -28.19 -3.09 -1.13
N GLU A 484 -28.02 -2.45 -2.29
CA GLU A 484 -29.13 -1.93 -3.11
C GLU A 484 -30.20 -3.01 -3.37
N VAL A 485 -29.76 -4.27 -3.41
CA VAL A 485 -30.58 -5.41 -3.81
C VAL A 485 -31.00 -6.25 -2.60
N LYS A 486 -30.48 -6.04 -1.38
CA LYS A 486 -30.79 -6.85 -0.17
C LYS A 486 -32.30 -7.05 0.07
N GLY A 487 -33.14 -6.07 -0.27
CA GLY A 487 -34.61 -6.19 -0.18
C GLY A 487 -35.26 -7.13 -1.20
N LEU A 488 -34.50 -7.61 -2.19
CA LEU A 488 -34.92 -8.58 -3.19
C LEU A 488 -34.42 -10.01 -2.88
N TRP A 489 -33.46 -10.19 -1.97
CA TRP A 489 -32.90 -11.51 -1.60
C TRP A 489 -33.62 -12.20 -0.43
N SER A 490 -34.53 -11.49 0.25
CA SER A 490 -35.47 -12.03 1.24
C SER A 490 -36.61 -12.77 0.56
#